data_AF-A0A0F9FYI0-F1
#
_entry.id   AF-A0A0F9FYI0-F1
#
_cell.length_a   1.000
_cell.length_b   1.000
_cell.length_c   1.000
_cell.angle_alpha   90.00
_cell.angle_beta   90.00
_cell.angle_gamma   90.00
#
_symmetry.space_group_name_H-M   'P 1'
#
loop_
_entity.id
_entity.type
_entity.pdbx_description
1 polymer ?
#
loop_
_entity_poly.entity_id
_entity_poly.type
_entity_poly.pdbx_seq_one_letter_code
_entity_poly.pdbx_strand_id
1 'polypeptide(L)'
;LFIISDFKLEIDSPYEKPTPESLYEKPKQVPYSEYAIKYKHYGKIIELLIKEAIAFEDGPEKEMLIKLIANHMKKCYLTWNREVVNDELIFEDLKKLSGGALVVSEDLKLSESRDILSKNKKKRQQKKK
;
A
#
# COMPACT_ATOMS: atom_id res chain seq x y z
N LEU A 1 -33.13 -27.97 -5.44
CA LEU A 1 -34.48 -28.55 -5.28
C LEU A 1 -35.18 -27.98 -4.04
N PHE A 2 -34.62 -28.13 -2.82
CA PHE A 2 -35.20 -27.61 -1.56
C PHE A 2 -35.53 -26.10 -1.56
N ILE A 3 -34.68 -25.27 -2.17
CA ILE A 3 -34.86 -23.80 -2.23
C ILE A 3 -36.07 -23.41 -3.09
N ILE A 4 -36.33 -24.14 -4.17
CA ILE A 4 -37.42 -23.84 -5.12
C ILE A 4 -38.77 -24.31 -4.57
N SER A 5 -38.77 -25.31 -3.68
CA SER A 5 -39.97 -25.90 -3.09
C SER A 5 -40.35 -25.31 -1.72
N ASP A 6 -39.82 -24.13 -1.33
CA ASP A 6 -39.96 -23.56 0.02
C ASP A 6 -39.61 -24.57 1.15
N PHE A 7 -38.64 -25.45 0.93
CA PHE A 7 -38.26 -26.51 1.89
C PHE A 7 -39.38 -27.51 2.25
N LYS A 8 -40.51 -27.52 1.53
CA LYS A 8 -41.66 -28.43 1.76
C LYS A 8 -41.44 -29.87 1.26
N LEU A 9 -40.31 -30.14 0.62
CA LEU A 9 -40.01 -31.43 0.02
C LEU A 9 -39.18 -32.28 0.99
N GLU A 10 -39.74 -33.38 1.49
CA GLU A 10 -39.01 -34.37 2.27
C GLU A 10 -38.41 -35.43 1.36
N ILE A 11 -37.19 -35.18 0.88
CA ILE A 11 -36.38 -36.16 0.15
C ILE A 11 -35.04 -36.37 0.87
N ASP A 12 -34.57 -37.61 0.86
CA ASP A 12 -33.27 -37.97 1.43
C ASP A 12 -32.16 -37.52 0.47
N SER A 13 -31.32 -36.58 0.90
CA SER A 13 -30.29 -35.96 0.08
C SER A 13 -28.92 -36.20 0.70
N PRO A 14 -27.89 -36.54 -0.09
CA PRO A 14 -26.55 -36.79 0.44
C PRO A 14 -25.82 -35.54 0.98
N TYR A 15 -26.46 -34.36 0.93
CA TYR A 15 -25.93 -33.09 1.44
C TYR A 15 -26.89 -32.49 2.47
N GLU A 16 -26.34 -31.70 3.40
CA GLU A 16 -27.11 -31.01 4.42
C GLU A 16 -28.19 -30.11 3.79
N LYS A 17 -29.41 -30.18 4.34
CA LYS A 17 -30.52 -29.34 3.89
C LYS A 17 -30.15 -27.88 4.21
N PRO A 18 -30.17 -26.97 3.22
CA PRO A 18 -29.93 -25.56 3.52
C PRO A 18 -31.01 -25.08 4.50
N THR A 19 -30.63 -24.34 5.54
CA THR A 19 -31.60 -23.72 6.45
C THR A 19 -32.15 -22.45 5.80
N PRO A 20 -33.45 -22.14 5.96
CA PRO A 20 -34.02 -20.90 5.44
C PRO A 20 -33.29 -19.66 5.99
N GLU A 21 -32.81 -19.72 7.23
CA GLU A 21 -32.03 -18.65 7.87
C GLU A 21 -30.73 -18.32 7.12
N SER A 22 -30.02 -19.34 6.62
CA SER A 22 -28.79 -19.13 5.84
C SER A 22 -29.05 -18.54 4.46
N LEU A 23 -30.25 -18.74 3.90
CA LEU A 23 -30.61 -18.23 2.58
C LEU A 23 -31.04 -16.75 2.62
N TYR A 24 -31.68 -16.33 3.71
CA TYR A 24 -32.14 -14.95 3.91
C TYR A 24 -31.15 -14.09 4.73
N GLU A 25 -29.98 -14.63 5.09
CA GLU A 25 -28.95 -13.85 5.78
C GLU A 25 -28.51 -12.68 4.89
N LYS A 26 -28.69 -11.45 5.39
CA LYS A 26 -28.25 -10.25 4.68
C LYS A 26 -26.72 -10.28 4.54
N PRO A 27 -26.17 -9.83 3.41
CA PRO A 27 -24.72 -9.76 3.26
C PRO A 27 -24.13 -8.89 4.37
N LYS A 28 -23.03 -9.37 4.97
CA LYS A 28 -22.30 -8.61 5.99
C LYS A 28 -21.81 -7.29 5.38
N GLN A 29 -22.04 -6.18 6.08
CA GLN A 29 -21.53 -4.89 5.67
C GLN A 29 -20.00 -4.90 5.78
N VAL A 30 -19.32 -4.66 4.66
CA VAL A 30 -17.88 -4.46 4.64
C VAL A 30 -17.58 -3.00 5.04
N PRO A 31 -16.82 -2.75 6.12
CA PRO A 31 -16.47 -1.39 6.49
C PRO A 31 -15.58 -0.77 5.42
N TYR A 32 -15.88 0.47 5.03
CA TYR A 32 -14.98 1.26 4.19
C TYR A 32 -13.75 1.66 4.99
N SER A 33 -12.58 1.67 4.33
CA SER A 33 -11.33 2.09 4.96
C SER A 33 -11.32 3.62 5.15
N GLU A 34 -11.45 4.09 6.40
CA GLU A 34 -11.48 5.51 6.78
C GLU A 34 -10.09 6.19 6.85
N TYR A 35 -9.10 5.70 6.11
CA TYR A 35 -7.73 6.22 6.22
C TYR A 35 -7.59 7.59 5.53
N ALA A 36 -7.44 8.64 6.33
CA ALA A 36 -7.18 9.99 5.84
C ALA A 36 -5.69 10.14 5.46
N ILE A 37 -5.39 9.95 4.17
CA ILE A 37 -4.02 10.11 3.64
C ILE A 37 -3.71 11.60 3.51
N LYS A 38 -2.72 12.10 4.26
CA LYS A 38 -2.28 13.50 4.17
C LYS A 38 -1.59 13.80 2.84
N TYR A 39 -0.71 12.90 2.40
CA TYR A 39 0.07 13.05 1.18
C TYR A 39 -0.36 12.04 0.10
N LYS A 40 -1.23 12.50 -0.81
CA LYS A 40 -1.82 11.66 -1.86
C LYS A 40 -0.79 10.98 -2.78
N HIS A 41 0.34 11.64 -3.02
CA HIS A 41 1.40 11.12 -3.88
C HIS A 41 2.24 10.01 -3.23
N TYR A 42 2.22 9.91 -1.89
CA TYR A 42 2.89 8.82 -1.16
C TYR A 42 1.94 7.66 -0.83
N GLY A 43 0.65 7.97 -0.64
CA GLY A 43 -0.36 6.97 -0.30
C GLY A 43 -0.18 6.38 1.12
N LYS A 44 -0.99 5.37 1.45
CA LYS A 44 -0.98 4.72 2.77
C LYS A 44 0.30 3.93 3.06
N ILE A 45 0.96 3.41 2.03
CA ILE A 45 2.09 2.47 2.18
C ILE A 45 3.28 3.17 2.83
N ILE A 46 3.61 4.40 2.42
CA ILE A 46 4.71 5.17 3.00
C ILE A 46 4.46 5.44 4.49
N GLU A 47 3.24 5.80 4.87
CA GLU A 47 2.90 6.03 6.28
C GLU A 47 3.07 4.77 7.13
N LEU A 48 2.69 3.60 6.59
CA LEU A 48 2.89 2.31 7.27
C LEU A 48 4.38 1.95 7.39
N LEU A 49 5.16 2.14 6.32
CA LEU A 49 6.60 1.88 6.33
C LEU A 49 7.33 2.76 7.34
N ILE A 50 6.94 4.04 7.44
CA ILE A 50 7.52 4.96 8.43
C ILE A 50 7.18 4.53 9.85
N LYS A 51 5.93 4.12 10.11
CA LYS A 51 5.52 3.59 11.42
C LYS A 51 6.33 2.36 11.82
N GLU A 52 6.52 1.42 10.89
CA GLU A 52 7.30 0.21 11.12
C GLU A 52 8.78 0.54 11.35
N ALA A 53 9.34 1.47 10.56
CA ALA A 53 10.73 1.92 10.71
C ALA A 53 10.99 2.62 12.05
N ILE A 54 9.99 3.30 12.63
CA ILE A 54 10.08 3.88 13.97
C ILE A 54 10.09 2.80 15.04
N ALA A 55 9.30 1.74 14.88
CA ALA A 55 9.23 0.62 15.81
C ALA A 55 10.44 -0.33 15.75
N PHE A 56 11.24 -0.23 14.69
CA PHE A 56 12.42 -1.08 14.47
C PHE A 56 13.60 -0.66 15.35
N GLU A 57 14.41 -1.65 15.77
CA GLU A 57 15.58 -1.43 16.62
C GLU A 57 16.63 -0.52 15.95
N ASP A 58 17.29 0.31 16.76
CA ASP A 58 18.34 1.19 16.29
C ASP A 58 19.60 0.39 15.90
N GLY A 59 19.95 0.43 14.62
CA GLY A 59 21.08 -0.29 14.06
C GLY A 59 21.35 0.05 12.58
N PRO A 60 22.39 -0.55 11.97
CA PRO A 60 22.73 -0.31 10.56
C PRO A 60 21.60 -0.71 9.60
N GLU A 61 20.77 -1.67 10.00
CA GLU A 61 19.60 -2.11 9.24
C GLU A 61 18.52 -1.02 9.19
N LYS A 62 18.31 -0.27 10.28
CA LYS A 62 17.36 0.85 10.33
C LYS A 62 17.78 1.98 9.40
N GLU A 63 19.06 2.32 9.34
CA GLU A 63 19.57 3.33 8.39
C GLU A 63 19.36 2.90 6.94
N MET A 64 19.61 1.62 6.64
CA MET A 64 19.35 1.06 5.31
C MET A 64 17.86 1.08 4.97
N LEU A 65 17.00 0.76 5.93
CA LEU A 65 15.54 0.82 5.77
C LEU A 65 15.07 2.26 5.49
N ILE A 66 15.56 3.24 6.24
CA ILE A 66 15.28 4.67 6.02
C ILE A 66 15.69 5.08 4.59
N LYS A 67 16.88 4.67 4.14
CA LYS A 67 17.36 4.92 2.77
C LYS A 67 16.45 4.30 1.71
N LEU A 68 15.94 3.09 1.95
CA LEU A 68 15.01 2.42 1.04
C LEU A 68 13.65 3.14 1.00
N ILE A 69 13.14 3.57 2.15
CA ILE A 69 11.89 4.34 2.24
C ILE A 69 12.03 5.67 1.49
N ALA A 70 13.12 6.41 1.70
CA ALA A 70 13.37 7.67 0.98
C ALA A 70 13.46 7.47 -0.55
N ASN A 71 14.11 6.41 -1.01
CA ASN A 71 14.12 6.04 -2.43
C ASN A 71 12.71 5.68 -2.95
N HIS A 72 11.90 5.00 -2.12
CA HIS A 72 10.52 4.70 -2.47
C HIS A 72 9.67 5.97 -2.57
N MET A 73 9.83 6.92 -1.64
CA MET A 73 9.19 8.23 -1.69
C MET A 73 9.54 8.98 -2.99
N LYS A 74 10.82 9.03 -3.36
CA LYS A 74 11.28 9.64 -4.62
C LYS A 74 10.59 9.03 -5.84
N LYS A 75 10.48 7.69 -5.87
CA LYS A 75 9.81 6.95 -6.94
C LYS A 75 8.30 7.25 -6.99
N CYS A 76 7.63 7.25 -5.86
CA CYS A 76 6.20 7.57 -5.78
C CYS A 76 5.93 9.00 -6.27
N TYR A 77 6.77 9.94 -5.86
CA TYR A 77 6.67 11.32 -6.33
C TYR A 77 6.86 11.44 -7.84
N LEU A 78 7.88 10.80 -8.43
CA LEU A 78 8.09 10.79 -9.89
C LEU A 78 7.00 10.04 -10.67
N THR A 79 6.23 9.19 -10.00
CA THR A 79 5.10 8.48 -10.61
C THR A 79 3.88 9.38 -10.69
N TRP A 80 3.65 10.19 -9.65
CA TRP A 80 2.52 11.10 -9.56
C TRP A 80 2.79 12.49 -10.17
N ASN A 81 4.06 12.94 -10.12
CA ASN A 81 4.52 14.21 -10.64
C ASN A 81 5.63 14.00 -11.67
N ARG A 82 5.61 14.75 -12.77
CA ARG A 82 6.57 14.58 -13.90
C ARG A 82 7.84 15.39 -13.73
N GLU A 83 7.90 16.27 -12.75
CA GLU A 83 9.05 17.12 -12.48
C GLU A 83 10.08 16.44 -11.59
N VAL A 84 11.34 16.87 -11.74
CA VAL A 84 12.44 16.38 -10.92
C VAL A 84 12.28 16.92 -9.50
N VAL A 85 12.37 16.02 -8.53
CA VAL A 85 12.31 16.36 -7.11
C VAL A 85 13.72 16.54 -6.55
N ASN A 86 13.87 17.55 -5.70
CA ASN A 86 15.05 17.75 -4.88
C ASN A 86 15.03 16.80 -3.68
N ASP A 87 16.16 16.17 -3.38
CA ASP A 87 16.28 15.20 -2.30
C ASP A 87 15.98 15.85 -0.92
N GLU A 88 16.31 17.13 -0.77
CA GLU A 88 16.01 17.94 0.43
C GLU A 88 14.51 17.93 0.79
N LEU A 89 13.62 18.09 -0.19
CA LEU A 89 12.17 18.08 0.03
C LEU A 89 11.70 16.71 0.52
N ILE A 90 12.29 15.63 0.01
CA ILE A 90 11.96 14.26 0.42
C ILE A 90 12.38 14.03 1.87
N PHE A 91 13.55 14.52 2.26
CA PHE A 91 14.02 14.42 3.64
C PHE A 91 13.16 15.26 4.59
N GLU A 92 12.75 16.46 4.19
CA GLU A 92 11.79 17.25 4.96
C GLU A 92 10.45 16.53 5.15
N ASP A 93 9.89 15.97 4.08
CA ASP A 93 8.61 15.27 4.14
C ASP A 93 8.72 14.00 4.99
N LEU A 94 9.83 13.27 4.90
CA LEU A 94 10.08 12.11 5.76
C LEU A 94 10.20 12.52 7.23
N LYS A 95 10.86 13.64 7.54
CA LYS A 95 10.94 14.18 8.90
C LYS A 95 9.57 14.61 9.43
N LYS A 96 8.75 15.29 8.60
CA LYS A 96 7.38 15.69 8.93
C LYS A 96 6.47 14.48 9.18
N LEU A 97 6.57 13.45 8.33
CA LEU A 97 5.76 12.22 8.43
C LEU A 97 6.18 11.34 9.61
N SER A 98 7.48 11.30 9.93
CA SER A 98 8.00 10.56 11.09
C SER A 98 7.83 11.29 12.42
N GLY A 99 7.30 12.53 12.42
CA GLY A 99 7.20 13.34 13.63
C GLY A 99 8.56 13.70 14.25
N GLY A 100 9.63 13.68 13.45
CA GLY A 100 11.00 13.92 13.91
C GLY A 100 11.73 12.71 14.50
N ALA A 101 11.11 11.53 14.52
CA ALA A 101 11.71 10.30 15.07
C ALA A 101 12.78 9.67 14.16
N LEU A 102 12.72 9.92 12.85
CA LEU A 102 13.71 9.42 11.90
C LEU A 102 14.62 10.57 11.47
N VAL A 103 15.88 10.51 11.88
CA VAL A 103 16.93 11.43 11.42
C VAL A 103 17.65 10.76 10.26
N VAL A 104 17.63 11.40 9.10
CA VAL A 104 18.36 10.93 7.92
C VAL A 104 19.71 11.63 7.88
N SER A 105 20.79 10.87 7.73
CA SER A 105 22.14 11.42 7.55
C SER A 105 22.23 12.18 6.21
N GLU A 106 22.76 13.40 6.25
CA GLU A 106 22.84 14.32 5.09
C GLU A 106 23.68 13.77 3.92
N ASP A 107 24.54 12.78 4.17
CA ASP A 107 25.39 12.14 3.15
C ASP A 107 24.65 11.14 2.24
N LEU A 108 23.36 10.86 2.50
CA LEU A 108 22.60 9.87 1.75
C LEU A 108 22.12 10.40 0.40
N LYS A 109 22.91 10.18 -0.65
CA LYS A 109 22.44 10.39 -2.04
C LYS A 109 21.34 9.38 -2.40
N LEU A 110 20.18 9.89 -2.81
CA LEU A 110 19.10 9.07 -3.35
C LEU A 110 19.36 8.72 -4.82
N SER A 111 18.66 7.69 -5.30
CA SER A 111 18.74 7.28 -6.70
C SER A 111 18.37 8.43 -7.65
N GLU A 112 19.10 8.59 -8.75
CA GLU A 112 18.86 9.69 -9.68
C GLU A 112 17.49 9.56 -10.36
N SER A 113 16.80 10.69 -10.46
CA SER A 113 15.46 10.76 -11.08
C SER A 113 15.45 10.25 -12.52
N ARG A 114 16.57 10.40 -13.26
CA ARG A 114 16.74 9.92 -14.63
C ARG A 114 16.76 8.39 -14.71
N ASP A 115 17.40 7.71 -13.76
CA ASP A 115 17.46 6.25 -13.70
C ASP A 115 16.10 5.62 -13.38
N ILE A 116 15.30 6.31 -12.58
CA ILE A 116 13.94 5.86 -12.23
C ILE A 116 13.02 5.99 -13.45
N LEU A 117 13.06 7.14 -14.15
CA LEU A 117 12.22 7.40 -15.32
C LEU A 117 12.61 6.55 -16.54
N SER A 118 13.91 6.28 -16.75
CA SER A 118 14.40 5.46 -17.87
C SER A 118 13.93 4.00 -17.78
N LYS A 119 13.88 3.43 -16.56
CA LYS A 119 13.36 2.08 -16.29
C LYS A 119 11.85 1.97 -16.60
N ASN A 120 11.07 3.02 -16.33
CA ASN A 120 9.63 3.03 -16.64
C ASN A 120 9.34 3.04 -18.14
N LYS A 121 10.17 3.70 -18.97
CA LYS A 121 10.00 3.68 -20.44
C LYS A 121 10.24 2.28 -21.05
N LYS A 122 11.26 1.55 -20.57
CA LYS A 122 11.57 0.18 -21.07
C LYS A 122 10.41 -0.81 -20.85
N LYS A 123 9.69 -0.73 -19.71
CA LYS A 123 8.53 -1.59 -19.43
C LYS A 123 7.32 -1.33 -20.34
N ARG A 124 7.09 -0.09 -20.80
CA ARG A 124 5.97 0.21 -21.72
C ARG A 124 6.20 -0.30 -23.15
N GLN A 125 7.46 -0.43 -23.58
CA GLN A 125 7.79 -0.92 -24.92
C GLN A 125 7.65 -2.45 -25.05
N GLN A 126 7.86 -3.21 -23.97
CA GLN A 126 7.68 -4.67 -23.98
C GLN A 126 6.22 -5.13 -24.04
N LYS A 127 5.24 -4.28 -23.68
CA LYS A 127 3.80 -4.61 -23.76
C LYS A 127 3.15 -4.30 -25.12
N LYS A 128 3.93 -3.88 -26.12
CA LYS A 128 3.43 -3.54 -27.48
C LYS A 128 3.82 -4.57 -28.56
N LYS A 129 4.23 -5.77 -28.17
CA LYS A 129 4.41 -6.90 -29.08
C LYS A 129 3.43 -8.01 -28.72
#